data_AF-A0A3M0XS55-F1
#
_entry.id   AF-A0A3M0XS55-F1
#
_cell.length_a   1.000
_cell.length_b   1.000
_cell.length_c   1.000
_cell.angle_alpha   90.00
_cell.angle_beta   90.00
_cell.angle_gamma   90.00
#
_symmetry.space_group_name_H-M   'P 1'
#
loop_
_entity.id
_entity.type
_entity.pdbx_description
1 polymer ?
#
loop_
_entity_poly.entity_id
_entity_poly.type
_entity_poly.pdbx_seq_one_letter_code
_entity_poly.pdbx_strand_id
1 'polypeptide(L)'
;AMLNAGQWDDAMRYGDALEAFSRPEPVLWSTFFVARGRALAAWGRGCRDAGLCTRLHDLAREADRIGLITAIPALRAAVALAPGPDGRKT
;
A
#
# COMPACT_ATOMS: atom_id res chain seq x y z
N ALA A 1 6.45 10.60 3.86
CA ALA A 1 6.40 11.29 5.17
C ALA A 1 5.49 10.54 6.15
N MET A 2 4.15 10.62 6.05
CA MET A 2 3.20 10.04 7.03
C MET A 2 3.32 8.52 7.22
N LEU A 3 3.34 7.75 6.13
CA LEU A 3 3.47 6.28 6.21
C LEU A 3 4.81 5.81 6.80
N ASN A 4 5.89 6.57 6.60
CA ASN A 4 7.19 6.24 7.20
C ASN A 4 7.26 6.70 8.66
N ALA A 5 6.44 7.68 9.04
CA ALA A 5 6.36 8.23 10.39
C ALA A 5 5.30 7.54 11.27
N GLY A 6 4.63 6.50 10.75
CA GLY A 6 3.58 5.78 11.49
C GLY A 6 2.27 6.55 11.67
N GLN A 7 2.07 7.65 10.92
CA GLN A 7 0.87 8.47 10.98
C GLN A 7 -0.24 7.84 10.14
N TRP A 8 -0.77 6.71 10.62
CA TRP A 8 -1.71 5.87 9.89
C TRP A 8 -3.06 6.55 9.64
N ASP A 9 -3.55 7.30 10.62
CA ASP A 9 -4.86 7.95 10.51
C ASP A 9 -4.84 9.13 9.55
N ASP A 10 -3.76 9.91 9.53
CA ASP A 10 -3.55 10.94 8.52
C ASP A 10 -3.42 10.33 7.13
N ALA A 11 -2.65 9.25 6.98
CA ALA A 11 -2.52 8.55 5.72
C ALA A 11 -3.87 8.02 5.18
N MET A 12 -4.75 7.53 6.06
CA MET A 12 -6.11 7.14 5.67
C MET A 12 -6.96 8.36 5.28
N ARG A 13 -6.94 9.43 6.08
CA ARG A 13 -7.70 10.66 5.80
C ARG A 13 -7.38 11.24 4.43
N TYR A 14 -6.11 11.30 4.06
CA TYR A 14 -5.71 11.78 2.73
C TYR A 14 -6.07 10.78 1.63
N GLY A 15 -6.01 9.47 1.89
CA GLY A 15 -6.48 8.45 0.97
C GLY A 15 -7.98 8.59 0.67
N ASP A 16 -8.81 8.74 1.69
CA ASP A 16 -10.26 8.88 1.53
C ASP A 16 -10.61 10.19 0.81
N ALA A 17 -9.88 11.28 1.09
CA ALA A 17 -10.04 12.54 0.37
C ALA A 17 -9.68 12.40 -1.12
N LEU A 18 -8.60 11.67 -1.44
CA LEU A 18 -8.19 11.39 -2.81
C LEU A 18 -9.21 10.51 -3.54
N GLU A 19 -9.72 9.47 -2.89
CA GLU A 19 -10.77 8.59 -3.44
C GLU A 19 -12.06 9.38 -3.71
N ALA A 20 -12.45 10.26 -2.79
CA ALA A 20 -13.61 11.13 -2.96
C ALA A 20 -13.44 12.10 -4.12
N PHE A 21 -12.26 12.70 -4.27
CA PHE A 21 -11.93 13.59 -5.37
C PHE A 21 -11.96 12.88 -6.73
N SER A 22 -11.40 11.66 -6.82
CA SER A 22 -11.36 10.90 -8.08
C SER A 22 -12.63 10.10 -8.37
N ARG A 23 -13.66 10.14 -7.51
CA ARG A 23 -14.87 9.36 -7.68
C ARG A 23 -15.62 9.61 -9.00
N PRO A 24 -15.71 10.86 -9.52
CA PRO A 24 -16.38 11.11 -10.79
C PRO A 24 -15.66 10.46 -11.98
N GLU A 25 -14.33 10.34 -11.90
CA GLU A 25 -13.50 9.71 -12.92
C GLU A 25 -12.30 9.01 -12.24
N PRO A 26 -12.43 7.71 -11.92
CA PRO A 26 -11.39 6.97 -11.23
C PRO A 26 -10.16 6.83 -12.12
N VAL A 27 -9.12 7.57 -11.78
CA VAL A 27 -7.83 7.52 -12.47
C VAL A 27 -6.94 6.46 -11.82
N LEU A 28 -6.25 5.66 -12.64
CA LEU A 28 -5.49 4.48 -12.18
C LEU A 28 -4.49 4.81 -11.05
N TRP A 29 -3.88 6.00 -11.09
CA TRP A 29 -2.94 6.43 -10.06
C TRP A 29 -3.63 6.71 -8.72
N SER A 30 -4.83 7.31 -8.68
CA SER A 30 -5.51 7.59 -7.41
C SER A 30 -5.92 6.30 -6.71
N THR A 31 -6.51 5.36 -7.45
CA THR A 31 -6.87 4.03 -6.93
C THR A 31 -5.66 3.29 -6.36
N PHE A 32 -4.51 3.35 -7.05
CA PHE A 32 -3.26 2.77 -6.55
C PHE A 32 -2.80 3.41 -5.23
N PHE A 33 -2.76 4.75 -5.14
CA PHE A 33 -2.28 5.43 -3.94
C PHE A 33 -3.19 5.18 -2.73
N VAL A 34 -4.51 5.12 -2.94
CA VAL A 34 -5.48 4.76 -1.90
C VAL A 34 -5.26 3.32 -1.41
N ALA A 35 -5.15 2.36 -2.33
CA ALA A 35 -4.90 0.96 -1.98
C ALA A 35 -3.57 0.78 -1.22
N ARG A 36 -2.51 1.46 -1.67
CA ARG A 36 -1.20 1.51 -1.00
C ARG A 36 -1.30 2.07 0.41
N GLY A 37 -1.98 3.20 0.59
CA GLY A 37 -2.14 3.84 1.89
C GLY A 37 -2.85 2.91 2.88
N ARG A 38 -3.96 2.31 2.46
CA ARG A 38 -4.73 1.37 3.29
C ARG A 38 -3.92 0.12 3.68
N ALA A 39 -3.23 -0.49 2.72
CA ALA A 39 -2.42 -1.69 2.98
C ALA A 39 -1.25 -1.41 3.94
N LEU A 40 -0.51 -0.31 3.72
CA LEU A 40 0.60 0.06 4.59
C LEU A 40 0.14 0.49 5.99
N ALA A 41 -1.02 1.14 6.11
CA ALA A 41 -1.60 1.48 7.42
C ALA A 41 -2.06 0.23 8.19
N ALA A 42 -2.68 -0.74 7.52
CA ALA A 42 -3.05 -2.02 8.13
C ALA A 42 -1.80 -2.79 8.58
N TRP A 43 -0.77 -2.84 7.74
CA TRP A 43 0.53 -3.41 8.09
C TRP A 43 1.21 -2.67 9.25
N GLY A 44 1.18 -1.34 9.23
CA GLY A 44 1.71 -0.50 10.30
C GLY A 44 1.05 -0.75 11.66
N ARG A 45 -0.24 -1.09 11.67
CA ARG A 45 -1.02 -1.44 12.86
C ARG A 45 -0.89 -2.90 13.31
N GLY A 46 -0.01 -3.67 12.68
CA GLY A 46 0.27 -5.06 13.08
C GLY A 46 -0.64 -6.11 12.44
N CYS A 47 -1.50 -5.75 11.49
CA CYS A 47 -2.25 -6.77 10.75
C CYS A 47 -1.30 -7.58 9.86
N ARG A 48 -1.35 -8.91 9.96
CA ARG A 48 -0.45 -9.83 9.24
C ARG A 48 -1.21 -10.96 8.54
N ASP A 49 -2.49 -10.76 8.24
CA ASP A 49 -3.28 -11.78 7.55
C ASP A 49 -2.76 -12.05 6.13
N ALA A 50 -3.08 -13.23 5.60
CA ALA A 50 -2.61 -13.67 4.29
C ALA A 50 -3.10 -12.76 3.15
N GLY A 51 -4.32 -12.23 3.25
CA GLY A 51 -4.88 -11.34 2.23
C GLY A 51 -4.13 -10.02 2.13
N LEU A 52 -3.76 -9.44 3.27
CA LEU A 52 -2.94 -8.24 3.35
C LEU A 52 -1.52 -8.49 2.83
N CYS A 53 -0.91 -9.63 3.18
CA CYS A 53 0.42 -9.99 2.68
C CYS A 53 0.40 -10.12 1.15
N THR A 54 -0.57 -10.84 0.58
CA THR A 54 -0.75 -10.94 -0.89
C THR A 54 -0.94 -9.55 -1.50
N ARG A 55 -1.79 -8.70 -0.89
CA ARG A 55 -2.05 -7.36 -1.41
C ARG A 55 -0.82 -6.45 -1.41
N LEU A 56 0.04 -6.55 -0.40
CA LEU A 56 1.32 -5.82 -0.38
C LEU A 56 2.24 -6.27 -1.52
N HIS A 57 2.30 -7.56 -1.82
CA HIS A 57 3.06 -8.09 -2.95
C HIS A 57 2.49 -7.62 -4.30
N ASP A 58 1.17 -7.63 -4.47
CA ASP A 58 0.50 -7.16 -5.69
C ASP A 58 0.78 -5.67 -5.93
N LEU A 59 0.66 -4.85 -4.89
CA LEU A 59 0.95 -3.42 -4.95
C LEU A 59 2.41 -3.13 -5.25
N ALA A 60 3.35 -3.92 -4.71
CA ALA A 60 4.77 -3.78 -5.02
C ALA A 60 5.05 -4.08 -6.50
N ARG A 61 4.49 -5.18 -7.03
CA ARG A 61 4.61 -5.55 -8.45
C ARG A 61 3.99 -4.51 -9.37
N GLU A 62 2.82 -4.02 -9.02
CA GLU A 62 2.15 -2.98 -9.80
C GLU A 62 2.96 -1.69 -9.81
N ALA A 63 3.48 -1.25 -8.66
CA ALA A 63 4.32 -0.06 -8.55
C ALA A 63 5.59 -0.15 -9.42
N ASP A 64 6.22 -1.32 -9.44
CA ASP A 64 7.37 -1.61 -10.31
C ASP A 64 6.98 -1.53 -11.80
N ARG A 65 5.82 -2.12 -12.18
CA ARG A 65 5.33 -2.13 -13.56
C ARG A 65 5.03 -0.74 -14.12
N ILE A 66 4.49 0.16 -13.30
CA ILE A 66 4.09 1.52 -13.73
C ILE A 66 5.14 2.59 -13.41
N GLY A 67 6.31 2.21 -12.89
CA GLY A 67 7.43 3.12 -12.65
C GLY A 67 7.22 4.12 -11.52
N LEU A 68 6.43 3.80 -10.50
CA LEU A 68 6.19 4.69 -9.35
C LEU A 68 7.32 4.61 -8.30
N ILE A 69 8.50 5.10 -8.68
CA ILE A 69 9.77 5.00 -7.91
C ILE A 69 9.64 5.50 -6.46
N THR A 70 8.86 6.55 -6.21
CA THR A 70 8.69 7.14 -4.87
C THR A 70 7.75 6.35 -3.97
N ALA A 71 6.87 5.52 -4.53
CA ALA A 71 5.88 4.74 -3.79
C ALA A 71 6.45 3.39 -3.29
N ILE A 72 7.48 2.89 -3.97
CA ILE A 72 8.05 1.54 -3.83
C ILE A 72 8.76 1.27 -2.49
N PRO A 73 9.55 2.18 -1.89
CA PRO A 73 10.39 1.81 -0.74
C PRO A 73 9.61 1.26 0.46
N ALA A 74 8.50 1.91 0.82
CA ALA A 74 7.65 1.45 1.93
C ALA A 74 6.95 0.10 1.64
N LEU A 75 6.55 -0.13 0.39
CA LEU A 75 5.97 -1.40 -0.04
C LEU A 75 7.01 -2.53 0.00
N ARG A 76 8.23 -2.28 -0.49
CA ARG A 76 9.33 -3.27 -0.44
C ARG A 76 9.73 -3.61 0.99
N ALA A 77 9.79 -2.62 1.88
CA ALA A 77 10.07 -2.87 3.29
C ALA A 77 8.99 -3.75 3.96
N ALA A 78 7.72 -3.53 3.63
CA ALA A 78 6.62 -4.36 4.13
C ALA A 78 6.68 -5.78 3.53
N VAL A 79 6.93 -5.90 2.22
CA VAL A 79 7.06 -7.19 1.52
C VAL A 79 8.22 -8.03 2.05
N ALA A 80 9.39 -7.44 2.31
CA ALA A 80 10.55 -8.15 2.86
C ALA A 80 10.28 -8.80 4.23
N LEU A 81 9.26 -8.32 4.95
CA LEU A 81 8.84 -8.85 6.24
C LEU A 81 7.56 -9.70 6.15
N ALA A 82 6.86 -9.64 5.01
CA ALA A 82 5.65 -10.39 4.76
C ALA A 82 6.00 -11.81 4.29
N PRO A 83 5.32 -12.86 4.77
CA PRO A 83 5.42 -14.17 4.16
C PRO A 83 5.01 -14.07 2.68
N GLY A 84 5.76 -14.74 1.80
CA GLY A 84 5.43 -14.80 0.39
C GLY A 84 4.05 -15.43 0.15
N PRO A 85 3.42 -15.18 -1.02
CA PRO A 85 2.09 -15.69 -1.34
C PRO A 85 1.98 -17.23 -1.27
N ASP A 86 3.10 -17.94 -1.39
CA ASP A 86 3.18 -19.41 -1.32
C ASP A 86 3.62 -19.94 0.07
N GLY A 87 3.62 -19.09 1.10
CA GLY A 87 4.03 -19.46 2.47
C GLY A 87 5.53 -19.59 2.70
N ARG A 88 6.37 -19.27 1.71
CA ARG A 88 7.83 -19.27 1.84
C ARG A 88 8.31 -17.88 2.31
N LYS A 89 9.06 -17.83 3.41
CA LYS A 89 9.77 -16.60 3.83
C LYS A 89 10.86 -16.30 2.80
N THR A 90 10.80 -15.14 2.14
CA THR A 90 11.91 -14.56 1.37
C THR A 90 12.98 -14.01 2.28
#